data_AF-A0A2V9WDL0-F1
#
_entry.id   AF-A0A2V9WDL0-F1
#
_cell.length_a   1.000
_cell.length_b   1.000
_cell.length_c   1.000
_cell.angle_alpha   90.00
_cell.angle_beta   90.00
_cell.angle_gamma   90.00
#
_symmetry.space_group_name_H-M   'P 1'
#
loop_
_entity.id
_entity.type
_entity.pdbx_description
1 polymer ?
#
loop_
_entity_poly.entity_id
_entity_poly.type
_entity_poly.pdbx_seq_one_letter_code
_entity_poly.pdbx_strand_id
1 'polypeptide(L)' 'MKPAFDIFRKDLLGTAVWMESAQDIETAKLRFTELARRAPGEYFVVSQETQEIVCETPVRHLDLVIKGRSLTELLI' A
#
# COMPACT_ATOMS: atom_id res chain seq x y z
N MET A 1 12.16 -1.99 -21.42
CA MET A 1 11.20 -3.01 -20.95
C MET A 1 9.85 -2.36 -20.76
N LYS A 2 8.74 -3.09 -20.95
CA LYS A 2 7.40 -2.58 -20.64
C LYS A 2 7.16 -2.73 -19.14
N PRO A 3 6.58 -1.72 -18.44
CA PRO A 3 6.16 -1.90 -17.06
C PRO A 3 5.15 -3.05 -16.98
N ALA A 4 5.23 -3.85 -15.93
CA ALA A 4 4.42 -5.07 -15.76
C ALA A 4 3.52 -5.02 -14.51
N PHE A 5 3.69 -3.99 -13.67
CA PHE A 5 2.97 -3.85 -12.40
C PHE A 5 2.39 -2.46 -12.26
N ASP A 6 1.10 -2.36 -11.99
CA ASP A 6 0.42 -1.09 -11.70
C ASP A 6 0.20 -0.91 -10.21
N ILE A 7 0.48 0.29 -9.71
CA ILE A 7 0.28 0.67 -8.32
C ILE A 7 -0.99 1.50 -8.22
N PHE A 8 -1.89 1.08 -7.34
CA PHE A 8 -3.13 1.77 -7.04
C PHE A 8 -3.17 2.19 -5.58
N ARG A 9 -3.94 3.25 -5.32
CA ARG A 9 -4.38 3.65 -3.97
C ARG A 9 -5.90 3.47 -3.88
N LYS A 10 -6.41 2.97 -2.76
CA LYS A 10 -7.85 3.06 -2.47
C LYS A 10 -8.18 4.44 -1.92
N ASP A 11 -9.19 5.09 -2.48
CA ASP A 11 -9.76 6.31 -1.91
C ASP A 11 -10.67 6.00 -0.69
N LEU A 12 -11.31 7.03 -0.14
CA LEU A 12 -12.18 6.89 1.04
C LEU A 12 -13.42 6.01 0.79
N LEU A 13 -13.79 5.79 -0.47
CA LEU A 13 -14.91 4.94 -0.87
C LEU A 13 -14.44 3.53 -1.26
N GLY A 14 -13.14 3.24 -1.14
CA GLY A 14 -12.55 1.99 -1.59
C GLY A 14 -12.29 1.93 -3.10
N THR A 15 -12.45 3.04 -3.82
CA THR A 15 -12.24 3.10 -5.27
C THR A 15 -10.75 3.08 -5.59
N ALA A 16 -10.36 2.27 -6.56
CA ALA A 16 -8.99 2.18 -7.05
C ALA A 16 -8.62 3.43 -7.86
N VAL A 17 -7.62 4.18 -7.38
CA VAL A 17 -7.00 5.31 -8.07
C VAL A 17 -5.62 4.87 -8.55
N TRP A 18 -5.40 4.89 -9.86
CA TRP A 18 -4.09 4.56 -10.44
C TRP A 18 -3.06 5.62 -10.09
N MET A 19 -1.87 5.20 -9.65
CA MET A 19 -0.80 6.08 -9.19
C MET A 19 0.37 6.11 -10.16
N GLU A 20 0.98 4.94 -10.42
CA GLU A 20 2.10 4.78 -11.33
C GLU A 20 2.29 3.30 -11.71
N SER A 21 3.21 3.03 -12.64
CA SER A 21 3.57 1.68 -13.06
C SER A 21 5.04 1.37 -12.78
N ALA A 22 5.37 0.13 -12.44
CA ALA A 22 6.71 -0.37 -12.14
C ALA A 22 7.10 -1.55 -13.07
N GLN A 23 8.41 -1.73 -13.24
CA GLN A 23 8.97 -2.78 -14.11
C GLN A 23 8.94 -4.16 -13.44
N ASP A 24 9.12 -4.20 -12.13
CA ASP A 24 9.17 -5.42 -11.33
C ASP A 24 8.47 -5.20 -9.98
N ILE A 25 8.18 -6.31 -9.29
CA ILE A 25 7.42 -6.30 -8.04
C ILE A 25 8.20 -5.67 -6.87
N GLU A 26 9.54 -5.74 -6.85
CA GLU A 26 10.36 -5.16 -5.78
C GLU A 26 10.37 -3.64 -5.90
N THR A 27 10.54 -3.13 -7.12
CA THR A 27 10.38 -1.72 -7.43
C THR A 27 8.97 -1.26 -7.07
N ALA A 28 7.92 -1.99 -7.44
CA ALA A 28 6.55 -1.64 -7.06
C ALA A 28 6.36 -1.53 -5.53
N LYS A 29 6.94 -2.46 -4.78
CA LYS A 29 6.90 -2.48 -3.31
C LYS A 29 7.58 -1.27 -2.69
N LEU A 30 8.77 -0.93 -3.17
CA LEU A 30 9.50 0.25 -2.73
C LEU A 30 8.67 1.52 -3.00
N ARG A 31 8.12 1.63 -4.22
CA ARG A 31 7.35 2.78 -4.66
C ARG A 31 6.07 3.00 -3.87
N PHE A 32 5.23 1.97 -3.70
CA PHE A 32 4.02 2.17 -2.89
C PHE A 32 4.35 2.48 -1.42
N THR A 33 5.47 1.97 -0.88
CA THR A 33 5.92 2.30 0.47
C THR A 33 6.28 3.78 0.59
N GLU A 34 6.99 4.34 -0.40
CA GLU A 34 7.29 5.76 -0.48
C GLU A 34 6.04 6.63 -0.62
N LEU A 35 5.08 6.19 -1.45
CA LEU A 35 3.78 6.84 -1.61
C LEU A 35 3.00 6.86 -0.30
N ALA A 36 2.91 5.72 0.40
CA ALA A 36 2.23 5.58 1.68
C ALA A 36 2.86 6.45 2.78
N ARG A 37 4.18 6.68 2.74
CA ARG A 37 4.85 7.60 3.67
C ARG A 37 4.45 9.06 3.44
N ARG A 38 4.19 9.46 2.19
CA ARG A 38 3.81 10.84 1.82
C ARG A 38 2.31 11.07 1.99
N ALA A 39 1.50 10.11 1.60
CA ALA A 39 0.06 10.13 1.68
C ALA A 39 -0.43 8.78 2.23
N PRO A 40 -0.62 8.69 3.56
CA PRO A 40 -1.12 7.47 4.19
C PRO A 40 -2.43 6.99 3.56
N GLY A 41 -2.56 5.67 3.42
CA GLY A 41 -3.72 5.03 2.82
C GLY A 41 -3.43 3.58 2.47
N GLU A 42 -4.43 2.89 1.94
CA GLU A 42 -4.28 1.55 1.41
C GLU A 42 -3.77 1.61 -0.04
N TYR A 43 -2.69 0.88 -0.30
CA TYR A 43 -2.12 0.72 -1.63
C TYR A 43 -2.08 -0.74 -2.01
N PHE A 44 -2.21 -1.02 -3.29
CA PHE A 44 -2.09 -2.37 -3.82
C PHE A 44 -1.48 -2.37 -5.22
N VAL A 45 -0.87 -3.50 -5.58
CA VAL A 45 -0.15 -3.70 -6.83
C VAL A 45 -0.88 -4.77 -7.63
N VAL A 46 -1.19 -4.45 -8.88
CA VAL A 46 -1.79 -5.37 -9.85
C VAL A 46 -0.75 -5.78 -10.88
N SER A 47 -0.64 -7.09 -11.14
CA SER A 47 0.13 -7.59 -12.28
C SER A 47 -0.65 -7.35 -13.57
N GLN A 48 -0.05 -6.68 -14.56
CA GLN A 48 -0.67 -6.48 -15.86
C GLN A 48 -0.82 -7.78 -16.66
N GLU A 49 0.02 -8.78 -16.38
CA GLU A 49 0.00 -10.08 -17.04
C GLU A 49 -1.20 -10.92 -16.57
N THR A 50 -1.37 -11.04 -15.26
CA THR A 50 -2.42 -11.90 -14.68
C THR A 50 -3.70 -11.15 -14.34
N GLN A 51 -3.65 -9.81 -14.31
CA GLN A 51 -4.72 -8.93 -13.83
C GLN A 51 -5.11 -9.18 -12.37
N GLU A 52 -4.20 -9.73 -11.56
CA GLU A 52 -4.42 -10.03 -10.15
C GLU A 52 -3.66 -9.08 -9.22
N ILE A 53 -4.20 -8.90 -8.01
CA ILE A 53 -3.51 -8.21 -6.93
C ILE A 53 -2.40 -9.13 -6.41
N VAL A 54 -1.15 -8.72 -6.57
CA VAL A 54 0.03 -9.50 -6.18
C VAL A 54 0.67 -8.99 -4.89
N CYS A 55 0.30 -7.80 -4.44
CA CYS A 55 0.76 -7.22 -3.19
C CYS A 55 -0.20 -6.12 -2.73
N GLU A 56 -0.42 -6.00 -1.43
CA GLU A 56 -1.15 -4.89 -0.83
C GLU A 56 -0.49 -4.45 0.47
N THR A 57 -0.68 -3.18 0.84
CA THR A 57 -0.34 -2.71 2.19
C THR A 57 -1.22 -3.46 3.18
N PRO A 58 -0.68 -3.91 4.33
CA PRO A 58 -1.52 -4.46 5.38
C PRO A 58 -2.59 -3.43 5.77
N VAL A 59 -3.86 -3.85 5.82
CA VAL A 59 -4.96 -2.99 6.23
C VAL A 59 -4.65 -2.50 7.63
N ARG A 60 -4.31 -1.22 7.75
CA ARG A 60 -4.04 -0.57 9.02
C ARG A 60 -5.36 -0.30 9.74
N HIS A 61 -6.08 -1.36 10.12
CA HIS A 61 -7.27 -1.25 10.98
C HIS A 61 -6.91 -0.67 12.38
N LEU A 62 -5.62 -0.58 12.72
CA LEU A 62 -5.11 -0.22 14.05
C LEU A 62 -4.20 1.01 14.10
N ASP A 63 -3.96 1.74 13.02
CA ASP A 63 -3.15 2.98 13.09
C ASP A 63 -3.94 4.19 13.61
N LEU A 64 -5.25 4.07 13.79
CA LEU A 64 -6.05 5.05 14.54
C LEU A 64 -5.86 4.94 16.06
N VAL A 65 -5.28 3.85 16.58
CA VAL A 65 -5.14 3.62 18.03
C VAL A 65 -3.74 3.93 18.56
N ILE A 66 -2.69 3.98 17.72
CA ILE A 66 -1.31 4.21 18.18
C ILE A 66 -0.77 5.56 17.67
N LYS A 67 -1.54 6.62 17.91
CA LYS A 67 -0.97 7.96 18.06
C LYS A 67 -1.20 8.41 19.50
N GLY A 68 -0.56 7.71 20.46
CA GLY A 68 -0.57 8.18 21.85
C GLY A 68 -0.38 7.18 22.99
N ARG A 69 -0.05 5.90 22.78
CA ARG A 69 0.26 5.00 23.92
C ARG A 69 1.64 4.38 23.76
N SER A 70 2.53 4.76 24.68
CA SER A 70 3.80 4.10 24.95
C SER A 70 3.54 2.60 25.18
N LEU A 71 4.39 1.75 24.61
CA LEU A 71 4.35 0.28 24.75
C LEU A 71 4.58 -0.22 26.19
N THR A 72 4.70 0.66 27.18
CA THR A 72 4.92 0.33 28.59
C THR A 72 3.66 -0.04 29.38
N GLU A 73 2.46 0.06 28.81
CA GLU A 73 1.20 -0.23 29.53
C GLU A 73 0.47 -1.52 29.10
N LEU A 74 1.06 -2.31 28.21
CA LEU A 74 0.43 -3.56 27.70
C LEU A 74 0.88 -4.83 28.44
N LEU A 75 1.36 -4.68 29.67
CA LEU A 75 1.65 -5.79 30.58
C LEU A 75 1.08 -5.48 31.97
N ILE A 76 -0.23 -5.69 32.14
CA ILE A 76 -0.82 -6.25 33.37
C ILE A 76 -2.01 -7.13 32.96
#